data_AF-A0A7J2Y4T3-F1
#
_entry.id   AF-A0A7J2Y4T3-F1
#
_cell.length_a   1.000
_cell.length_b   1.000
_cell.length_c   1.000
_cell.angle_alpha   90.00
_cell.angle_beta   90.00
_cell.angle_gamma   90.00
#
_symmetry.space_group_name_H-M   'P 1'
#
loop_
_entity.id
_entity.type
_entity.pdbx_description
1 polymer ?
#
loop_
_entity_poly.entity_id
_entity_poly.type
_entity_poly.pdbx_seq_one_letter_code
_entity_poly.pdbx_strand_id
1 'polypeptide(L)'
;MTEVIRSDAPRRSSMAALALAGLIVGILWFTILVVLIALEVVSGVYDPSANVLLGVYSGMIFVLLAVVLDLWRKHYMTDELVHKVRRPKIVPQRPFR
;
A
#
# COMPACT_ATOMS: atom_id res chain seq x y z
N MET A 1 -11.55 30.29 10.11
CA MET A 1 -11.19 28.95 10.58
C MET A 1 -12.12 27.96 9.91
N THR A 2 -11.61 27.01 9.15
CA THR A 2 -12.41 25.91 8.58
C THR A 2 -12.60 24.86 9.67
N GLU A 3 -13.85 24.56 10.03
CA GLU A 3 -14.18 23.43 10.90
C GLU A 3 -13.73 22.14 10.21
N VAL A 4 -12.72 21.49 10.77
CA VAL A 4 -12.34 20.14 10.36
C VAL A 4 -13.35 19.21 10.99
N ILE A 5 -14.28 18.70 10.19
CA ILE A 5 -15.19 17.63 10.62
C ILE A 5 -14.33 16.38 10.80
N ARG A 6 -13.87 16.14 12.04
CA ARG A 6 -13.17 14.90 12.41
C ARG A 6 -14.21 13.80 12.55
N SER A 7 -14.24 12.87 11.60
CA SER A 7 -14.86 11.57 11.83
C SER A 7 -14.07 10.83 12.89
N ASP A 8 -14.74 10.20 13.85
CA ASP A 8 -14.10 9.36 14.86
C ASP A 8 -13.16 8.32 14.23
N ALA A 9 -12.13 7.92 14.97
CA ALA A 9 -11.18 6.92 14.50
C ALA A 9 -11.92 5.61 14.14
N PRO A 10 -11.57 4.95 13.01
CA PRO A 10 -12.22 3.72 12.60
C PRO A 10 -12.12 2.66 13.72
N ARG A 11 -13.20 1.90 13.93
CA ARG A 11 -13.19 0.77 14.88
C ARG A 11 -12.12 -0.22 14.44
N ARG A 12 -11.05 -0.34 15.22
CA ARG A 12 -9.97 -1.31 14.97
C ARG A 12 -10.54 -2.72 15.04
N SER A 13 -10.63 -3.40 13.90
CA SER A 13 -11.14 -4.78 13.85
C SER A 13 -10.00 -5.75 14.19
N SER A 14 -10.25 -6.67 15.13
CA SER A 14 -9.31 -7.74 15.48
C SER A 14 -9.02 -8.64 14.27
N MET A 15 -9.99 -8.81 13.38
CA MET A 15 -9.85 -9.58 12.16
C MET A 15 -8.90 -8.93 11.14
N ALA A 16 -8.91 -7.59 11.01
CA ALA A 16 -7.93 -6.90 10.16
C ALA A 16 -6.51 -7.00 10.73
N ALA A 17 -6.35 -6.95 12.05
CA ALA A 17 -5.05 -7.15 12.68
C ALA A 17 -4.49 -8.56 12.40
N LEU A 18 -5.34 -9.60 12.51
CA LEU A 18 -4.97 -10.97 12.17
C LEU A 18 -4.60 -11.12 10.68
N ALA A 19 -5.39 -10.53 9.79
CA ALA A 19 -5.12 -10.55 8.35
C ALA A 19 -3.79 -9.86 8.01
N LEU A 20 -3.51 -8.70 8.61
CA LEU A 20 -2.23 -8.00 8.46
C LEU A 20 -1.06 -8.85 8.95
N ALA A 21 -1.19 -9.51 10.11
CA ALA A 21 -0.16 -10.42 10.61
C ALA A 21 0.11 -11.57 9.64
N GLY A 22 -0.94 -12.20 9.10
CA GLY A 22 -0.82 -13.25 8.09
C GLY A 22 -0.14 -12.77 6.80
N LEU A 23 -0.48 -11.57 6.32
CA LEU A 23 0.15 -10.99 5.14
C LEU A 23 1.63 -10.67 5.37
N ILE A 24 2.01 -10.18 6.55
CA ILE A 24 3.42 -9.94 6.92
C ILE A 24 4.20 -11.26 6.91
N VAL A 25 3.64 -12.33 7.47
CA VAL A 25 4.26 -13.66 7.42
C VAL A 25 4.43 -14.13 5.97
N GLY A 26 3.43 -13.92 5.11
CA GLY A 26 3.55 -14.19 3.68
C GLY A 26 4.67 -13.41 3.00
N ILE A 27 4.80 -12.11 3.29
CA ILE A 27 5.88 -11.27 2.76
C ILE A 27 7.24 -11.82 3.18
N LEU A 28 7.41 -12.16 4.47
CA LEU A 28 8.65 -12.73 4.98
C LEU A 28 8.99 -14.05 4.30
N TRP A 29 8.00 -14.91 4.09
CA TRP A 29 8.16 -16.18 3.38
C TRP A 29 8.69 -15.99 1.96
N PHE A 30 8.04 -15.14 1.15
CA PHE A 30 8.50 -14.87 -0.21
C PHE A 30 9.86 -14.17 -0.25
N THR A 31 10.15 -13.31 0.73
CA THR A 31 11.47 -12.68 0.86
C THR A 31 12.56 -13.72 1.08
N ILE A 32 12.32 -14.70 1.95
CA ILE A 32 13.27 -15.81 2.19
C ILE A 32 13.48 -16.61 0.89
N LEU A 33 12.40 -16.95 0.17
CA LEU A 33 12.52 -17.68 -1.11
C LEU A 33 13.34 -16.92 -2.15
N VAL A 34 13.16 -15.59 -2.26
CA VAL A 34 13.97 -14.75 -3.15
C VAL A 34 15.44 -14.81 -2.77
N VAL A 35 15.76 -14.73 -1.47
CA VAL A 35 17.15 -14.82 -0.98
C VAL A 35 17.76 -16.17 -1.30
N LEU A 36 17.04 -17.27 -1.08
CA LEU A 36 17.53 -18.62 -1.38
C LEU A 36 17.87 -18.78 -2.87
N ILE A 37 16.97 -18.35 -3.77
CA ILE A 37 17.24 -18.40 -5.21
C ILE A 37 18.40 -17.49 -5.59
N ALA A 38 18.49 -16.29 -5.01
CA ALA A 38 19.61 -15.40 -5.28
C ALA A 38 20.96 -16.03 -4.88
N LEU A 39 21.00 -16.79 -3.78
CA LEU A 39 22.19 -17.53 -3.36
C LEU A 39 22.55 -18.67 -4.34
N GLU A 40 21.57 -19.38 -4.89
CA GLU A 40 21.78 -20.40 -5.94
C GLU A 40 22.34 -19.78 -7.22
N VAL A 41 21.81 -18.63 -7.63
CA VAL A 41 22.30 -17.90 -8.81
C VAL A 41 23.75 -17.46 -8.61
N VAL A 42 24.09 -16.93 -7.42
CA VAL A 42 25.47 -16.51 -7.09
C VAL A 42 26.42 -17.69 -6.98
N SER A 43 25.98 -18.84 -6.47
CA SER A 43 26.81 -20.05 -6.35
C SER A 43 27.09 -20.74 -7.68
N GLY A 44 26.40 -20.33 -8.76
CA GLY A 44 26.53 -20.92 -10.08
C GLY A 44 25.82 -22.27 -10.23
N VAL A 45 25.09 -22.72 -9.21
CA VAL A 45 24.31 -23.96 -9.20
C VAL A 45 22.83 -23.58 -9.26
N TYR A 46 22.39 -23.03 -10.40
CA TYR A 46 21.01 -22.56 -10.56
C TYR A 46 20.29 -23.23 -11.73
N ASP A 47 19.00 -23.46 -11.53
CA ASP A 47 18.08 -23.94 -12.56
C ASP A 47 17.83 -22.81 -13.60
N PRO A 48 17.73 -23.10 -14.91
CA PRO A 48 17.35 -22.11 -15.93
C PRO A 48 16.07 -21.30 -15.60
N SER A 49 15.17 -21.87 -14.81
CA SER A 49 13.93 -21.23 -14.35
C SER A 49 14.12 -20.25 -13.19
N ALA A 50 15.32 -20.14 -12.60
CA ALA A 50 15.60 -19.29 -11.44
C ALA A 50 15.24 -17.81 -11.67
N ASN A 51 15.52 -17.28 -12.87
CA ASN A 51 15.18 -15.89 -13.23
C ASN A 51 13.65 -15.65 -13.24
N VAL A 52 12.89 -16.63 -13.73
CA VAL A 52 11.42 -16.56 -13.76
C VAL A 52 10.88 -16.63 -12.34
N LEU A 53 11.38 -17.56 -11.52
CA LEU A 53 10.95 -17.72 -10.13
C LEU A 53 11.27 -16.48 -9.29
N LEU A 54 12.46 -15.88 -9.47
CA LEU A 54 12.86 -14.66 -8.79
C LEU A 54 11.93 -13.49 -9.17
N GLY A 55 11.55 -13.39 -10.45
CA GLY A 55 10.55 -12.42 -10.92
C GLY A 55 9.16 -12.65 -10.30
N VAL A 56 8.69 -13.89 -10.25
CA VAL A 56 7.38 -14.22 -9.67
C VAL A 56 7.35 -13.95 -8.16
N TYR A 57 8.37 -14.38 -7.43
CA TYR A 57 8.40 -14.22 -5.97
C TYR A 57 8.58 -12.76 -5.56
N SER A 58 9.42 -12.00 -6.29
CA SER A 58 9.50 -10.55 -6.09
C SER A 58 8.17 -9.85 -6.42
N GLY A 59 7.49 -10.25 -7.48
CA GLY A 59 6.14 -9.79 -7.80
C GLY A 59 5.12 -10.07 -6.68
N MET A 60 5.16 -11.25 -6.08
CA MET A 60 4.28 -11.61 -4.97
C MET A 60 4.52 -10.74 -3.73
N ILE A 61 5.76 -10.35 -3.45
CA ILE A 61 6.06 -9.40 -2.37
C ILE A 61 5.34 -8.07 -2.60
N PHE A 62 5.38 -7.53 -3.83
CA PHE A 62 4.67 -6.29 -4.16
C PHE A 62 3.16 -6.43 -4.07
N VAL A 63 2.59 -7.56 -4.51
CA VAL A 63 1.14 -7.82 -4.40
C VAL A 63 0.73 -7.87 -2.92
N LEU A 64 1.46 -8.60 -2.08
CA LEU A 64 1.17 -8.69 -0.66
C LEU A 64 1.31 -7.32 0.03
N LEU A 65 2.35 -6.55 -0.29
CA LEU A 65 2.52 -5.19 0.20
C LEU A 65 1.35 -4.28 -0.20
N ALA A 66 0.87 -4.38 -1.44
CA ALA A 66 -0.28 -3.60 -1.90
C ALA A 66 -1.54 -3.93 -1.08
N VAL A 67 -1.79 -5.21 -0.80
CA VAL A 67 -2.92 -5.65 0.03
C VAL A 67 -2.76 -5.18 1.48
N VAL A 68 -1.54 -5.24 2.05
CA VAL A 68 -1.25 -4.70 3.38
C VAL A 68 -1.59 -3.21 3.45
N LEU A 69 -1.14 -2.42 2.47
CA LEU A 69 -1.40 -0.99 2.42
C LEU A 69 -2.89 -0.69 2.27
N ASP A 70 -3.61 -1.46 1.44
CA ASP A 70 -5.05 -1.28 1.25
C ASP A 70 -5.84 -1.60 2.53
N LEU A 71 -5.53 -2.72 3.20
CA LEU A 71 -6.13 -3.07 4.49
C LEU A 71 -5.78 -2.06 5.58
N TRP A 72 -4.54 -1.59 5.60
CA TRP A 72 -4.08 -0.61 6.57
C TRP A 72 -4.82 0.72 6.37
N ARG A 73 -4.92 1.19 5.12
CA ARG A 73 -5.71 2.38 4.75
C ARG A 73 -7.15 2.24 5.21
N LYS A 74 -7.80 1.11 4.91
CA LYS A 74 -9.22 0.90 5.22
C LYS A 74 -9.52 0.83 6.72
N HIS A 75 -8.63 0.29 7.55
CA HIS A 75 -8.93 -0.01 8.95
C HIS A 75 -8.25 0.91 9.96
N TYR A 76 -7.19 1.61 9.59
CA TYR A 76 -6.39 2.40 10.54
C TYR A 76 -6.15 3.84 10.09
N MET A 77 -6.29 4.15 8.80
CA MET A 77 -6.23 5.53 8.34
C MET A 77 -7.58 6.19 8.60
N THR A 78 -7.56 7.37 9.20
CA THR A 78 -8.78 8.16 9.40
C THR A 78 -9.27 8.66 8.06
N ASP A 79 -10.52 8.34 7.72
CA ASP A 79 -11.19 8.90 6.54
C ASP A 79 -11.53 10.38 6.81
N GLU A 80 -10.51 11.24 6.75
CA GLU A 80 -10.73 12.67 6.79
C GLU A 80 -11.33 13.11 5.45
N LEU A 81 -12.61 13.46 5.44
CA LEU A 81 -13.23 14.20 4.35
C LEU A 81 -12.61 15.60 4.31
N VAL A 82 -11.48 15.74 3.62
CA VAL A 82 -10.85 17.04 3.38
C VAL A 82 -11.73 17.80 2.40
N HIS A 83 -12.64 18.62 2.93
CA HIS A 83 -13.36 19.59 2.13
C HIS A 83 -12.37 20.67 1.67
N LYS A 84 -11.87 20.53 0.43
CA LYS A 84 -10.98 21.51 -0.19
C LYS A 84 -11.76 22.79 -0.48
N VAL A 85 -11.65 23.77 0.42
CA VAL A 85 -12.18 25.12 0.20
C VAL A 85 -11.54 25.70 -1.07
N ARG A 86 -12.34 25.89 -2.12
CA ARG A 86 -11.88 26.57 -3.32
C ARG A 86 -11.79 28.06 -3.00
N ARG A 87 -10.63 28.68 -3.25
CA ARG A 87 -10.55 30.15 -3.20
C ARG A 87 -11.52 30.73 -4.23
N PRO A 88 -12.31 31.77 -3.90
CA PRO A 88 -13.15 32.43 -4.89
C PRO A 88 -12.26 32.93 -6.02
N LYS A 89 -12.60 32.55 -7.25
CA LYS A 89 -11.90 33.04 -8.43
C LYS A 89 -12.23 34.54 -8.52
N ILE A 90 -11.24 35.40 -8.26
CA ILE A 90 -11.38 36.84 -8.47
C ILE A 90 -11.47 37.04 -9.98
N VAL A 91 -12.70 37.06 -10.50
CA VAL A 91 -12.97 37.35 -11.91
C VAL A 91 -13.16 38.86 -12.00
N PRO A 92 -12.23 39.61 -12.63
CA PRO A 92 -12.47 41.03 -12.89
C PRO A 92 -13.72 41.15 -13.77
N GLN A 93 -14.69 41.96 -13.34
CA GLN A 93 -15.88 42.21 -14.13
C GLN A 93 -15.46 42.88 -15.44
N ARG A 94 -15.82 42.25 -16.57
CA ARG A 94 -15.68 42.93 -17.86
C ARG A 94 -16.62 44.13 -17.85
N PRO A 95 -16.18 45.34 -18.20
CA PRO A 95 -17.11 46.43 -18.44
C PRO A 95 -18.03 46.00 -19.57
N PHE A 96 -19.32 45.86 -19.27
CA PHE A 96 -20.34 45.65 -20.28
C PHE A 96 -20.30 46.87 -21.23
N ARG A 97 -20.10 46.60 -22.51
CA ARG A 97 -20.08 47.60 -23.58
C ARG A 97 -21.31 47.42 -24.46
#